data_AF-A0A383D326-F1
#
_entry.id   AF-A0A383D326-F1
#
_cell.length_a   1.000
_cell.length_b   1.000
_cell.length_c   1.000
_cell.angle_alpha   90.00
_cell.angle_beta   90.00
_cell.angle_gamma   90.00
#
_symmetry.space_group_name_H-M   'P 1'
#
loop_
_entity.id
_entity.type
_entity.pdbx_description
1 polymer ?
#
loop_
_entity_poly.entity_id
_entity_poly.type
_entity_poly.pdbx_seq_one_letter_code
_entity_poly.pdbx_strand_id
1 'polypeptide(L)'
;VYTFSRNSKDSEALSTVNYKKVNVLTGDLTVKVSAKGIVEPNFKVEVKSKASGKILSFPFEEGRYIKKGQPLLHLKKNDETRNVAKAKADLASGEASLKKAETALLLQKHRYETDLKVTASEI
;
A
#
# COMPACT_ATOMS: atom_id res chain seq x y z
N VAL A 1 55.28 -40.55 11.92
CA VAL A 1 56.34 -41.55 12.11
C VAL A 1 56.91 -41.89 10.75
N TYR A 2 58.11 -41.42 10.41
CA TYR A 2 58.92 -41.89 9.27
C TYR A 2 60.40 -41.70 9.64
N THR A 3 61.19 -42.77 9.54
CA THR A 3 62.64 -42.77 9.80
C THR A 3 63.38 -43.13 8.52
N PHE A 4 64.35 -42.30 8.11
CA PHE A 4 65.33 -42.64 7.08
C PHE A 4 66.70 -42.74 7.73
N SER A 5 67.30 -43.94 7.65
CA SER A 5 68.67 -44.23 8.06
C SER A 5 69.55 -44.24 6.81
N ARG A 6 70.58 -43.40 6.79
CA ARG A 6 71.74 -43.53 5.90
C ARG A 6 72.97 -43.03 6.63
N ASN A 7 73.90 -43.94 6.91
CA ASN A 7 75.20 -43.65 7.49
C ASN A 7 76.27 -43.96 6.45
N SER A 8 77.12 -42.99 6.12
CA SER A 8 78.56 -43.07 6.45
C SER A 8 79.34 -41.98 5.72
N LYS A 9 80.07 -41.20 6.53
CA LYS A 9 81.26 -40.40 6.21
C LYS A 9 81.07 -39.31 5.16
N ASP A 10 80.89 -38.09 5.66
CA ASP A 10 81.85 -37.00 5.45
C ASP A 10 81.63 -35.93 6.52
N SER A 11 82.74 -35.50 7.13
CA SER A 11 82.80 -34.49 8.18
C SER A 11 82.89 -33.11 7.55
N GLU A 12 81.75 -32.46 7.36
CA GLU A 12 81.68 -31.01 7.21
C GLU A 12 80.54 -30.50 8.09
N ALA A 13 80.84 -29.51 8.92
CA ALA A 13 79.94 -28.95 9.90
C ALA A 13 78.64 -28.50 9.22
N LEU A 14 77.56 -29.26 9.46
CA LEU A 14 76.22 -28.92 9.03
C LEU A 14 75.87 -27.57 9.67
N SER A 15 75.92 -26.51 8.87
CA SER A 15 75.37 -25.21 9.19
C SER A 15 73.90 -25.43 9.56
N THR A 16 73.64 -25.49 10.86
CA THR A 16 72.30 -25.68 11.39
C THR A 16 71.54 -24.42 11.06
N VAL A 17 70.85 -24.45 9.93
CA VAL A 17 69.93 -23.39 9.51
C VAL A 17 68.92 -23.24 10.64
N ASN A 18 68.99 -22.12 11.34
CA ASN A 18 68.21 -21.87 12.53
C ASN A 18 66.80 -21.45 12.11
N TYR A 19 65.86 -22.41 12.08
CA TYR A 19 64.48 -22.13 11.73
C TYR A 19 63.75 -21.54 12.93
N LYS A 20 63.26 -20.31 12.79
CA LYS A 20 62.48 -19.63 13.82
C LYS A 20 61.13 -20.34 13.98
N LYS A 21 60.95 -21.09 15.07
CA LYS A 21 59.68 -21.77 15.40
C LYS A 21 58.80 -20.82 16.21
N VAL A 22 57.50 -20.80 15.91
CA VAL A 22 56.49 -20.05 16.66
C VAL A 22 55.41 -21.01 17.14
N ASN A 23 55.00 -20.86 18.40
CA ASN A 23 53.92 -21.65 18.98
C ASN A 23 52.58 -21.23 18.37
N VAL A 24 51.79 -22.20 17.90
CA VAL A 24 50.47 -21.98 17.31
C VAL A 24 49.41 -22.09 18.41
N LEU A 25 48.56 -21.08 18.52
CA LEU A 25 47.39 -21.09 19.40
C LEU A 25 46.14 -21.32 18.55
N THR A 26 45.34 -22.31 18.91
CA THR A 26 44.02 -22.57 18.32
C THR A 26 42.97 -21.72 19.03
N GLY A 27 42.20 -20.95 18.26
CA GLY A 27 41.08 -20.14 18.74
C GLY A 27 40.15 -19.78 17.57
N ASP A 28 39.05 -19.11 17.87
CA ASP A 28 38.02 -18.80 16.88
C ASP A 28 38.47 -17.69 15.91
N LEU A 29 38.62 -18.05 14.63
CA LEU A 29 38.92 -17.11 13.55
C LEU A 29 37.61 -16.57 12.96
N THR A 30 37.18 -15.39 13.41
CA THR A 30 36.03 -14.71 12.80
C THR A 30 36.47 -13.95 11.55
N VAL A 31 36.17 -14.50 10.38
CA VAL A 31 36.40 -13.83 9.10
C VAL A 31 35.25 -12.86 8.83
N LYS A 32 35.50 -11.56 8.95
CA LYS A 32 34.54 -10.52 8.57
C LYS A 32 34.57 -10.33 7.05
N VAL A 33 33.56 -10.85 6.37
CA VAL A 33 33.36 -10.60 4.94
C VAL A 33 32.54 -9.32 4.79
N SER A 34 33.14 -8.27 4.23
CA SER A 34 32.45 -7.02 3.92
C SER A 34 31.95 -7.05 2.48
N ALA A 35 30.64 -7.08 2.28
CA ALA A 35 29.99 -6.91 0.98
C ALA A 35 29.33 -5.53 0.92
N LYS A 36 29.52 -4.81 -0.20
CA LYS A 36 28.85 -3.53 -0.45
C LYS A 36 27.47 -3.81 -1.02
N GLY A 37 26.43 -3.54 -0.24
CA GLY A 37 25.04 -3.55 -0.70
C GLY A 37 24.56 -2.14 -1.06
N ILE A 38 23.57 -2.05 -1.94
CA ILE A 38 22.80 -0.82 -2.18
C ILE A 38 21.54 -0.91 -1.30
N VAL A 39 21.25 0.14 -0.55
CA VAL A 39 20.03 0.20 0.27
C VAL A 39 18.89 0.69 -0.61
N GLU A 40 17.81 -0.10 -0.66
CA GLU A 40 16.61 0.23 -1.40
C GLU A 40 15.42 0.51 -0.45
N PRO A 41 14.48 1.38 -0.84
CA PRO A 41 13.30 1.64 -0.04
C PRO A 41 12.39 0.41 -0.01
N ASN A 42 11.82 0.12 1.16
CA ASN A 42 10.88 -1.00 1.34
C ASN A 42 9.63 -0.87 0.44
N PHE A 43 9.21 0.36 0.14
CA PHE A 43 8.07 0.65 -0.73
C PHE A 43 8.36 1.82 -1.66
N LYS A 44 8.31 1.56 -2.97
CA LYS A 44 8.34 2.58 -4.01
C LYS A 44 6.97 2.62 -4.67
N VAL A 45 6.25 3.73 -4.50
CA VAL A 45 4.90 3.91 -5.05
C VAL A 45 4.89 5.09 -6.00
N GLU A 46 4.41 4.87 -7.22
CA GLU A 46 4.14 5.93 -8.18
C GLU A 46 2.68 6.36 -8.06
N VAL A 47 2.43 7.62 -7.69
CA VAL A 47 1.07 8.14 -7.50
C VAL A 47 0.59 8.81 -8.79
N LYS A 48 -0.38 8.18 -9.47
CA LYS A 48 -1.02 8.72 -10.69
C LYS A 48 -2.41 9.28 -10.38
N SER A 49 -2.82 10.29 -11.15
CA SER A 49 -4.18 10.83 -11.04
C SER A 49 -5.22 9.85 -11.56
N LYS A 50 -6.29 9.61 -10.78
CA LYS A 50 -7.44 8.79 -11.19
C LYS A 50 -8.42 9.55 -12.10
N ALA A 51 -8.42 10.88 -12.06
CA ALA A 51 -9.31 11.72 -12.85
C ALA A 51 -8.50 12.62 -13.80
N SER A 52 -8.95 12.71 -15.04
CA SER A 52 -8.42 13.63 -16.05
C SER A 52 -8.92 15.04 -15.77
N GLY A 53 -8.01 15.99 -15.58
CA GLY A 53 -8.38 17.38 -15.33
C GLY A 53 -7.17 18.29 -15.25
N LYS A 54 -7.38 19.60 -15.38
CA LYS A 54 -6.33 20.60 -15.15
C LYS A 54 -6.02 20.70 -13.65
N ILE A 55 -4.75 20.76 -13.30
CA ILE A 55 -4.28 21.00 -11.92
C ILE A 55 -4.65 22.44 -11.54
N LEU A 56 -5.40 22.59 -10.45
CA LEU A 56 -5.77 23.90 -9.88
C LEU A 56 -4.73 24.38 -8.87
N SER A 57 -4.23 23.47 -8.04
CA SER A 57 -3.22 23.77 -7.03
C SER A 57 -2.40 22.55 -6.67
N PHE A 58 -1.09 22.76 -6.49
CA PHE A 58 -0.13 21.78 -5.97
C PHE A 58 0.67 22.46 -4.85
N PRO A 59 0.26 22.31 -3.58
CA PRO A 59 0.86 23.03 -2.47
C PRO A 59 2.11 22.33 -1.89
N PHE A 60 2.73 21.41 -2.63
CA PHE A 60 3.89 20.63 -2.17
C PHE A 60 5.16 20.99 -2.93
N GLU A 61 6.29 20.80 -2.27
CA GLU A 61 7.62 20.90 -2.87
C GLU A 61 8.25 19.53 -2.90
N GLU A 62 9.19 19.35 -3.82
CA GLU A 62 9.94 18.11 -3.99
C GLU A 62 10.73 17.78 -2.71
N GLY A 63 10.70 16.51 -2.29
CA GLY A 63 11.36 16.04 -1.08
C GLY A 63 10.60 16.25 0.23
N ARG A 64 9.40 16.86 0.19
CA ARG A 64 8.60 17.08 1.40
C ARG A 64 7.90 15.79 1.87
N TYR A 65 7.88 15.56 3.19
CA TYR A 65 7.16 14.43 3.78
C TYR A 65 5.63 14.63 3.70
N ILE A 66 4.92 13.58 3.31
CA ILE A 66 3.45 13.56 3.19
C ILE A 66 2.86 12.45 4.06
N LYS A 67 1.64 12.66 4.56
CA LYS A 67 0.90 11.66 5.34
C LYS A 67 -0.13 10.93 4.47
N LYS A 68 -0.45 9.68 4.82
CA LYS A 68 -1.53 8.92 4.17
C LYS A 68 -2.85 9.68 4.27
N GLY A 69 -3.55 9.84 3.15
CA GLY A 69 -4.85 10.53 3.07
C GLY A 69 -4.77 12.05 2.90
N GLN A 70 -3.56 12.64 2.89
CA GLN A 70 -3.40 14.07 2.62
C GLN A 70 -3.65 14.38 1.13
N PRO A 71 -4.48 15.37 0.79
CA PRO A 71 -4.71 15.76 -0.60
C PRO A 71 -3.44 16.37 -1.17
N LEU A 72 -2.91 15.75 -2.24
CA LEU A 72 -1.68 16.20 -2.90
C LEU A 72 -1.93 17.28 -3.95
N LEU A 73 -3.05 17.19 -4.66
CA LEU A 73 -3.39 18.11 -5.74
C LEU A 73 -4.91 18.26 -5.84
N HIS A 74 -5.36 19.45 -6.24
CA HIS A 74 -6.76 19.71 -6.56
C HIS A 74 -6.94 19.76 -8.08
N LEU A 75 -7.84 18.94 -8.62
CA LEU A 75 -8.23 18.95 -10.04
C LEU A 75 -9.51 19.75 -10.22
N LYS A 76 -9.62 20.47 -11.34
CA LYS A 76 -10.88 21.11 -11.73
C LYS A 76 -11.87 20.05 -12.22
N LYS A 77 -12.81 19.68 -11.34
CA LYS A 77 -13.82 18.61 -11.54
C LYS A 77 -15.14 19.15 -12.12
N ASN A 78 -15.09 19.76 -13.30
CA ASN A 78 -16.31 20.29 -13.94
C ASN A 78 -17.29 19.16 -14.35
N ASP A 79 -16.79 17.99 -14.71
CA ASP A 79 -17.63 16.88 -15.19
C ASP A 79 -18.18 16.04 -14.02
N GLU A 80 -17.38 15.77 -13.00
CA GLU A 80 -17.88 15.06 -11.82
C GLU A 80 -18.93 15.87 -11.06
N THR A 81 -18.77 17.20 -10.96
CA THR A 81 -19.80 18.03 -10.31
C THR A 81 -21.12 18.01 -11.08
N ARG A 82 -21.07 18.00 -12.42
CA ARG A 82 -22.26 17.81 -13.27
C ARG A 82 -22.91 16.44 -13.07
N ASN A 83 -22.11 15.38 -12.99
CA ASN A 83 -22.64 14.03 -12.74
C ASN A 83 -23.29 13.91 -11.37
N VAL A 84 -22.70 14.49 -10.33
CA VAL A 84 -23.30 14.52 -8.98
C VAL A 84 -24.60 15.33 -8.98
N ALA A 85 -24.64 16.46 -9.68
CA ALA A 85 -25.85 17.26 -9.80
C ALA A 85 -26.97 16.50 -10.53
N LYS A 86 -26.63 15.79 -11.61
CA LYS A 86 -27.58 14.93 -12.34
C LYS A 86 -28.14 13.83 -11.43
N ALA A 87 -27.27 13.09 -10.74
CA ALA A 87 -27.69 12.02 -9.83
C ALA A 87 -28.59 12.53 -8.70
N LYS A 88 -28.33 13.74 -8.17
CA LYS A 88 -29.20 14.38 -7.17
C LYS A 88 -30.58 14.76 -7.74
N ALA A 89 -30.63 15.25 -8.97
CA ALA A 89 -31.89 15.56 -9.64
C ALA A 89 -32.72 14.29 -9.89
N ASP A 90 -32.07 13.20 -10.32
CA ASP A 90 -32.71 11.91 -10.53
C ASP A 90 -33.29 11.35 -9.21
N LEU A 91 -32.54 11.48 -8.10
CA LEU A 91 -33.00 11.10 -6.77
C LEU A 91 -34.24 11.89 -6.34
N ALA A 92 -34.21 13.22 -6.47
CA ALA A 92 -35.34 14.07 -6.11
C ALA A 92 -36.60 13.76 -6.93
N SER A 93 -36.44 13.44 -8.21
CA SER A 93 -37.54 13.00 -9.08
C SER A 93 -38.13 11.66 -8.63
N GLY A 94 -37.27 10.72 -8.24
CA GLY A 94 -37.69 9.42 -7.68
C GLY A 94 -38.45 9.58 -6.37
N GLU A 95 -37.96 10.41 -5.44
CA GLU A 95 -38.62 10.70 -4.17
C GLU A 95 -39.99 11.36 -4.37
N ALA A 96 -40.10 12.31 -5.30
CA ALA A 96 -41.38 12.94 -5.63
C ALA A 96 -42.39 11.93 -6.20
N SER A 97 -41.91 11.01 -7.04
CA SER A 97 -42.75 9.94 -7.62
C SER A 97 -43.24 8.97 -6.56
N LEU A 98 -42.36 8.58 -5.62
CA LEU A 98 -42.72 7.74 -4.48
C LEU A 98 -43.80 8.41 -3.62
N LYS A 99 -43.59 9.67 -3.23
CA LYS A 99 -44.54 10.44 -2.42
C LYS A 99 -45.91 10.56 -3.11
N LYS A 100 -45.93 10.75 -4.43
CA LYS A 100 -47.17 10.78 -5.23
C LYS A 100 -47.90 9.43 -5.18
N ALA A 101 -47.18 8.33 -5.34
CA ALA A 101 -47.75 6.98 -5.28
C ALA A 101 -48.32 6.67 -3.88
N GLU A 102 -47.61 7.04 -2.82
CA GLU A 102 -48.08 6.89 -1.43
C GLU A 102 -49.35 7.69 -1.17
N THR A 103 -49.40 8.95 -1.61
CA THR A 103 -50.59 9.81 -1.47
C THR A 103 -51.78 9.24 -2.23
N ALA A 104 -51.55 8.74 -3.45
CA ALA A 104 -52.59 8.09 -4.25
C ALA A 104 -53.14 6.83 -3.58
N LEU A 105 -52.26 5.99 -3.01
CA LEU A 105 -52.66 4.81 -2.26
C LEU A 105 -53.48 5.15 -1.02
N LEU A 106 -53.07 6.18 -0.26
CA LEU A 106 -53.79 6.66 0.92
C LEU A 106 -55.19 7.16 0.55
N LEU A 107 -55.30 7.95 -0.53
CA LEU A 107 -56.58 8.42 -1.04
C LEU A 107 -57.49 7.27 -1.48
N GLN A 108 -56.93 6.26 -2.16
CA GLN A 108 -57.69 5.09 -2.61
C GLN A 108 -58.23 4.29 -1.43
N LYS A 109 -57.43 4.09 -0.36
CA LYS A 109 -57.89 3.46 0.88
C LYS A 109 -59.01 4.25 1.54
N HIS A 110 -58.85 5.56 1.66
CA HIS A 110 -59.88 6.42 2.24
C HIS A 110 -61.20 6.36 1.48
N ARG A 111 -61.16 6.38 0.15
CA ARG A 111 -62.35 6.24 -0.71
C ARG A 111 -63.04 4.90 -0.51
N TYR A 112 -62.26 3.82 -0.48
CA TYR A 112 -62.79 2.48 -0.24
C TYR A 112 -63.52 2.39 1.11
N GLU A 113 -62.94 2.96 2.17
CA GLU A 113 -63.58 3.00 3.49
C GLU A 113 -64.85 3.87 3.53
N THR A 114 -64.87 5.00 2.84
CA THR A 114 -66.08 5.85 2.76
C THR A 114 -67.19 5.15 2.01
N ASP A 115 -66.88 4.47 0.92
CA ASP A 115 -67.86 3.76 0.10
C ASP A 115 -68.51 2.62 0.92
N LEU A 116 -67.71 1.85 1.65
CA LEU A 116 -68.22 0.80 2.56
C LEU A 116 -69.18 1.37 3.64
N LYS A 117 -68.84 2.52 4.22
CA LYS A 117 -69.68 3.16 5.26
C LYS A 117 -70.98 3.72 4.70
N VAL A 118 -70.95 4.30 3.51
CA VAL A 118 -72.16 4.81 2.83
C VAL A 118 -73.09 3.64 2.52
N THR A 119 -72.59 2.57 1.91
CA THR A 119 -73.41 1.38 1.60
C THR A 119 -74.00 0.74 2.86
N ALA A 120 -73.26 0.72 3.98
CA ALA A 120 -73.74 0.18 5.25
C ALA A 120 -74.79 1.06 5.95
N SER A 121 -74.89 2.36 5.61
CA SER A 121 -75.86 3.29 6.19
C SER A 121 -77.15 3.40 5.38
N GLU A 122 -77.19 2.87 4.15
CA GLU A 122 -78.34 2.89 3.25
C GLU A 122 -79.25 1.65 3.39
N ILE A 123 -78.92 0.71 4.28
CA ILE A 123 -79.70 -0.48 4.65
C ILE A 123 -80.30 -0.27 6.05
#